data_AF-A0A1G7VXX8-F1
#
_entry.id   AF-A0A1G7VXX8-F1
#
_cell.length_a   1.000
_cell.length_b   1.000
_cell.length_c   1.000
_cell.angle_alpha   90.00
_cell.angle_beta   90.00
_cell.angle_gamma   90.00
#
_symmetry.space_group_name_H-M   'P 1'
#
loop_
_entity.id
_entity.type
_entity.pdbx_description
1 polymer ?
#
loop_
_entity_poly.entity_id
_entity_poly.type
_entity_poly.pdbx_seq_one_letter_code
_entity_poly.pdbx_strand_id
1 'polypeptide(L)'
;MLELRKQFIFYQQGCLKVSQLTTPEVIDNDVVPVVVEMAEAKKEKTCWCDRPFLETDIRSLVNHMRGKEEIWESTHMDRESFADLTIELNKMFSTYSINKCIQKIAFFANVYSETSFFRTAGEEKSDHASSGYKYKGRGIQQLTGDGSAPVAYKAYNEKVPEDIETYPELVATKLHLAVDSGGWFWSIYKKIPTWKENPRGNYSQAEKDAMKFKREYFSKALGKTLNEASLLMEDDEERYYYLICKILNGYTLSHKLEVDPNGWDARKTGLSKLKTWFKYDKNACKGEEIMVPQLAGGNAEWLEVAWQEYNTYKGYVEKETPLSERITEYFNLSKYSPAVHSEPWCATFIYWCFQHTKNFKDTNVKGNVGAFDWGEANNSKVGGDTGKDGWTNGEKSEPFVGAIIVFTFSHVAIIVGENNDGKKYVYLGGNQGSKKSGHQKICFGSISKNSNDIFFIMKPKKYTPSEDEKKLPKYDVDAENSAFSSR
;
A
#
# COMPACT_ATOMS: atom_id res chain seq x y z
N MET A 1 46.03 2.38 1.24
CA MET A 1 46.19 2.54 -0.22
C MET A 1 44.85 2.24 -0.87
N LEU A 2 44.21 3.23 -1.47
CA LEU A 2 42.95 3.07 -2.21
C LEU A 2 43.30 3.11 -3.71
N GLU A 3 43.03 2.01 -4.43
CA GLU A 3 43.15 1.96 -5.88
C GLU A 3 42.06 2.84 -6.51
N LEU A 4 42.46 3.92 -7.18
CA LEU A 4 41.57 4.70 -8.04
C LEU A 4 41.56 4.08 -9.44
N ARG A 5 40.43 3.49 -9.84
CA ARG A 5 40.19 3.07 -11.23
C ARG A 5 39.50 4.21 -11.98
N LYS A 6 40.11 4.71 -13.06
CA LYS A 6 39.49 5.70 -13.96
C LYS A 6 38.83 4.97 -15.13
N GLN A 7 37.57 5.30 -15.40
CA GLN A 7 36.83 4.86 -16.59
C GLN A 7 36.83 5.98 -17.62
N PHE A 8 37.01 5.63 -18.90
CA PHE A 8 36.90 6.58 -20.00
C PHE A 8 35.49 6.54 -20.58
N ILE A 9 34.90 7.72 -20.71
CA ILE A 9 33.60 7.94 -21.35
C ILE A 9 33.86 8.62 -22.68
N PHE A 10 33.27 8.10 -23.76
CA PHE A 10 33.32 8.75 -25.06
C PHE A 10 31.97 8.70 -25.77
N TYR A 11 31.76 9.70 -26.62
CA TYR A 11 30.55 9.89 -27.40
C TYR A 11 30.72 9.28 -28.79
N GLN A 12 29.82 8.38 -29.19
CA GLN A 12 29.78 7.86 -30.55
C GLN A 12 28.33 7.69 -31.00
N GLN A 13 27.98 8.26 -32.16
CA GLN A 13 26.65 8.13 -32.78
C GLN A 13 25.47 8.50 -31.86
N GLY A 14 25.60 9.61 -31.13
CA GLY A 14 24.49 10.15 -30.33
C GLY A 14 24.13 9.38 -29.05
N CYS A 15 24.93 8.39 -28.66
CA CYS A 15 24.78 7.70 -27.37
C CYS A 15 26.09 7.71 -26.59
N LEU A 16 25.97 7.88 -25.27
CA LEU A 16 27.07 7.77 -24.32
C LEU A 16 27.41 6.29 -24.13
N LYS A 17 28.66 5.89 -24.40
CA LYS A 17 29.13 4.51 -24.14
C LYS A 17 30.19 4.52 -23.06
N VAL A 18 30.09 3.56 -22.13
CA VAL A 18 31.08 3.30 -21.09
C VAL A 18 31.85 2.04 -21.48
N SER A 19 33.15 2.18 -21.72
CA SER A 19 34.03 1.03 -21.97
C SER A 19 34.49 0.42 -20.64
N GLN A 20 34.34 -0.89 -20.47
CA GLN A 20 34.94 -1.66 -19.36
C GLN A 20 36.28 -2.31 -19.74
N LEU A 21 36.94 -1.86 -20.80
CA LEU A 21 38.22 -2.45 -21.21
C LEU A 21 39.39 -1.74 -20.54
N THR A 22 40.14 -2.51 -19.75
CA THR A 22 41.47 -2.17 -19.27
C THR A 22 42.50 -2.54 -20.33
N THR A 23 43.11 -1.56 -20.97
CA THR A 23 44.40 -1.75 -21.65
C THR A 23 45.28 -0.50 -21.51
N PRO A 24 46.61 -0.66 -21.35
CA PRO A 24 47.53 0.43 -21.10
C PRO A 24 48.15 0.91 -22.42
N GLU A 25 47.66 2.01 -22.99
CA GLU A 25 48.47 2.80 -23.92
C GLU A 25 48.25 4.29 -23.68
N VAL A 26 49.39 5.00 -23.72
CA VAL A 26 49.55 6.42 -23.46
C VAL A 26 48.91 7.21 -24.61
N ILE A 27 47.96 8.10 -24.29
CA ILE A 27 47.46 9.09 -25.25
C ILE A 27 47.94 10.47 -24.81
N ASP A 28 48.60 11.14 -25.74
CA ASP A 28 49.20 12.47 -25.64
C ASP A 28 48.13 13.56 -25.40
N ASN A 29 48.52 14.59 -24.64
CA ASN A 29 47.64 15.61 -24.06
C ASN A 29 47.06 16.55 -25.11
N ASP A 30 45.72 16.70 -25.15
CA ASP A 30 45.06 17.99 -25.42
C ASP A 30 43.55 17.97 -25.09
N VAL A 31 43.19 17.47 -23.91
CA VAL A 31 41.80 17.55 -23.42
C VAL A 31 41.77 18.36 -22.14
N VAL A 32 41.31 19.61 -22.25
CA VAL A 32 40.99 20.45 -21.10
C VAL A 32 39.87 19.74 -20.32
N PRO A 33 40.07 19.40 -19.04
CA PRO A 33 38.99 18.84 -18.24
C PRO A 33 37.92 19.89 -18.05
N VAL A 34 36.80 19.75 -18.75
CA VAL A 34 35.58 20.49 -18.43
C VAL A 34 35.08 19.91 -17.12
N VAL A 35 35.28 20.66 -16.04
CA VAL A 35 34.60 20.41 -14.77
C VAL A 35 33.14 20.77 -14.98
N VAL A 36 32.35 19.79 -15.43
CA VAL A 36 30.91 19.87 -15.28
C VAL A 36 30.66 19.60 -13.80
N GLU A 37 30.30 20.62 -13.03
CA GLU A 37 29.56 20.39 -11.80
C GLU A 37 28.28 19.66 -12.23
N MET A 38 28.33 18.34 -12.17
CA MET A 38 27.13 17.54 -12.17
C MET A 38 26.37 18.02 -10.95
N ALA A 39 25.34 18.84 -11.19
CA ALA A 39 24.27 18.99 -10.22
C ALA A 39 23.94 17.57 -9.78
N GLU A 40 24.23 17.26 -8.51
CA GLU A 40 23.97 15.94 -7.95
C GLU A 40 22.57 15.56 -8.43
N ALA A 41 22.48 14.48 -9.21
CA ALA A 41 21.19 13.89 -9.51
C ALA A 41 20.54 13.69 -8.15
N LYS A 42 19.57 14.55 -7.81
CA LYS A 42 18.79 14.45 -6.59
C LYS A 42 18.22 13.04 -6.64
N LYS A 43 18.83 12.11 -5.89
CA LYS A 43 18.29 10.77 -5.70
C LYS A 43 16.85 11.01 -5.27
N GLU A 44 15.91 10.64 -6.13
CA GLU A 44 14.49 10.69 -5.82
C GLU A 44 14.31 10.03 -4.46
N LYS A 45 13.75 10.77 -3.51
CA LYS A 45 13.52 10.30 -2.15
C LYS A 45 12.43 9.25 -2.23
N THR A 46 12.79 7.97 -2.25
CA THR A 46 11.82 6.88 -2.28
C THR A 46 11.15 6.76 -0.91
N CYS A 47 9.95 7.30 -0.74
CA CYS A 47 9.11 7.01 0.43
C CYS A 47 8.72 5.52 0.43
N TRP A 48 8.59 4.89 1.60
CA TRP A 48 7.97 3.57 1.79
C TRP A 48 6.45 3.64 2.01
N CYS A 49 5.89 4.84 1.81
CA CYS A 49 4.46 5.11 1.77
C CYS A 49 3.81 4.24 0.68
N ASP A 50 2.64 3.66 0.98
CA ASP A 50 1.72 3.09 -0.01
C ASP A 50 2.36 2.09 -0.98
N ARG A 51 3.40 1.39 -0.54
CA ARG A 51 4.06 0.31 -1.29
C ARG A 51 4.36 -0.89 -0.41
N PRO A 52 4.32 -2.12 -0.94
CA PRO A 52 4.75 -3.31 -0.23
C PRO A 52 6.28 -3.33 -0.04
N PHE A 53 6.74 -4.14 0.90
CA PHE A 53 8.14 -4.50 1.08
C PHE A 53 8.51 -5.72 0.23
N LEU A 54 9.74 -5.76 -0.27
CA LEU A 54 10.36 -6.99 -0.78
C LEU A 54 10.96 -7.80 0.36
N GLU A 55 11.27 -9.07 0.12
CA GLU A 55 11.99 -9.91 1.09
C GLU A 55 13.32 -9.26 1.51
N THR A 56 14.08 -8.75 0.54
CA THR A 56 15.35 -8.06 0.77
C THR A 56 15.19 -6.82 1.65
N ASP A 57 14.03 -6.16 1.58
CA ASP A 57 13.74 -4.99 2.40
C ASP A 57 13.52 -5.39 3.86
N ILE A 58 12.72 -6.44 4.11
CA ILE A 58 12.49 -6.93 5.48
C ILE A 58 13.77 -7.52 6.08
N ARG A 59 14.60 -8.24 5.30
CA ARG A 59 15.93 -8.71 5.75
C ARG A 59 16.82 -7.55 6.18
N SER A 60 16.96 -6.55 5.31
CA SER A 60 17.74 -5.33 5.59
C SER A 60 17.20 -4.59 6.81
N LEU A 61 15.88 -4.51 6.95
CA LEU A 61 15.23 -3.86 8.09
C LEU A 61 15.50 -4.60 9.39
N VAL A 62 15.34 -5.93 9.44
CA VAL A 62 15.63 -6.74 10.62
C VAL A 62 17.11 -6.61 11.01
N ASN A 63 18.02 -6.68 10.03
CA ASN A 63 19.45 -6.46 10.26
C ASN A 63 19.73 -5.06 10.83
N HIS A 64 19.09 -4.02 10.31
CA HIS A 64 19.25 -2.66 10.83
C HIS A 64 18.75 -2.52 12.27
N MET A 65 17.62 -3.15 12.59
CA MET A 65 17.02 -3.05 13.92
C MET A 65 17.81 -3.85 14.97
N ARG A 66 18.29 -5.04 14.61
CA ARG A 66 18.83 -6.04 15.54
C ARG A 66 20.34 -6.28 15.41
N GLY A 67 20.96 -5.87 14.31
CA GLY A 67 22.36 -6.17 13.96
C GLY A 67 22.58 -7.58 13.39
N LYS A 68 21.52 -8.32 13.06
CA LYS A 68 21.57 -9.66 12.46
C LYS A 68 20.32 -9.99 11.65
N GLU A 69 20.45 -10.90 10.71
CA GLU A 69 19.37 -11.39 9.82
C GLU A 69 18.73 -12.67 10.33
N GLU A 70 18.19 -12.62 11.55
CA GLU A 70 17.50 -13.74 12.20
C GLU A 70 16.11 -13.31 12.67
N ILE A 71 15.15 -14.23 12.62
CA ILE A 71 13.78 -14.06 13.11
C ILE A 71 13.38 -15.32 13.89
N TRP A 72 12.43 -15.19 14.82
CA TRP A 72 11.81 -16.29 15.57
C TRP A 72 12.76 -17.16 16.40
N GLU A 73 13.86 -16.60 16.90
CA GLU A 73 14.85 -17.32 17.73
C GLU A 73 14.26 -17.99 18.98
N SER A 74 13.17 -17.44 19.51
CA SER A 74 12.60 -17.88 20.80
C SER A 74 11.17 -18.39 20.67
N THR A 75 10.72 -18.64 19.44
CA THR A 75 9.38 -19.18 19.17
C THR A 75 9.40 -20.01 17.91
N HIS A 76 8.80 -21.20 17.94
CA HIS A 76 8.69 -22.05 16.75
C HIS A 76 7.43 -21.68 15.96
N MET A 77 7.62 -21.10 14.79
CA MET A 77 6.54 -20.70 13.89
C MET A 77 6.30 -21.80 12.85
N ASP A 78 5.06 -21.96 12.39
CA ASP A 78 4.72 -22.87 11.30
C ASP A 78 5.45 -22.52 9.98
N ARG A 79 5.75 -21.24 9.78
CA ARG A 79 6.52 -20.68 8.67
C ARG A 79 7.51 -19.65 9.19
N GLU A 80 8.80 -19.85 8.90
CA GLU A 80 9.89 -19.10 9.52
C GLU A 80 10.77 -18.33 8.52
N SER A 81 10.44 -18.31 7.23
CA SER A 81 11.25 -17.60 6.24
C SER A 81 10.96 -16.10 6.20
N PHE A 82 11.96 -15.31 5.79
CA PHE A 82 11.75 -13.88 5.51
C PHE A 82 10.73 -13.66 4.38
N ALA A 83 10.67 -14.55 3.38
CA ALA A 83 9.67 -14.46 2.32
C ALA A 83 8.25 -14.57 2.88
N ASP A 84 8.01 -15.55 3.76
CA ASP A 84 6.71 -15.75 4.41
C ASP A 84 6.35 -14.54 5.28
N LEU A 85 7.30 -14.05 6.09
CA LEU A 85 7.10 -12.86 6.94
C LEU A 85 6.76 -11.63 6.09
N THR A 86 7.47 -11.41 4.99
CA THR A 86 7.20 -10.29 4.07
C THR A 86 5.79 -10.37 3.48
N ILE A 87 5.36 -11.56 3.03
CA ILE A 87 4.02 -11.78 2.48
C ILE A 87 2.95 -11.44 3.54
N GLU A 88 3.09 -11.97 4.75
CA GLU A 88 2.10 -11.74 5.82
C GLU A 88 2.10 -10.28 6.28
N LEU A 89 3.26 -9.62 6.38
CA LEU A 89 3.34 -8.19 6.73
C LEU A 89 2.67 -7.32 5.67
N ASN A 90 2.93 -7.57 4.38
CA ASN A 90 2.30 -6.82 3.30
C ASN A 90 0.79 -7.03 3.26
N LYS A 91 0.33 -8.28 3.44
CA LYS A 91 -1.10 -8.61 3.53
C LYS A 91 -1.77 -7.90 4.70
N MET A 92 -1.14 -7.93 5.88
CA MET A 92 -1.63 -7.25 7.08
C MET A 92 -1.69 -5.73 6.88
N PHE A 93 -0.62 -5.11 6.37
CA PHE A 93 -0.61 -3.67 6.12
C PHE A 93 -1.68 -3.23 5.13
N SER A 94 -1.90 -4.00 4.06
CA SER A 94 -2.98 -3.75 3.11
C SER A 94 -4.36 -3.91 3.75
N THR A 95 -4.58 -5.00 4.50
CA THR A 95 -5.87 -5.32 5.15
C THR A 95 -6.29 -4.25 6.15
N TYR A 96 -5.34 -3.72 6.91
CA TYR A 96 -5.60 -2.78 8.00
C TYR A 96 -5.24 -1.33 7.68
N SER A 97 -4.98 -1.03 6.40
CA SER A 97 -4.65 0.31 5.90
C SER A 97 -3.52 1.00 6.66
N ILE A 98 -2.44 0.26 6.91
CA ILE A 98 -1.20 0.77 7.54
C ILE A 98 -0.22 1.11 6.40
N ASN A 99 -0.57 2.13 5.64
CA ASN A 99 0.03 2.37 4.33
C ASN A 99 1.06 3.51 4.36
N LYS A 100 0.86 4.53 5.19
CA LYS A 100 1.80 5.65 5.29
C LYS A 100 3.07 5.26 6.05
N CYS A 101 4.19 5.87 5.67
CA CYS A 101 5.47 5.64 6.35
C CYS A 101 5.36 5.81 7.86
N ILE A 102 4.75 6.89 8.32
CA ILE A 102 4.64 7.19 9.74
C ILE A 102 3.81 6.13 10.50
N GLN A 103 2.79 5.57 9.85
CA GLN A 103 1.99 4.46 10.40
C GLN A 103 2.84 3.19 10.53
N LYS A 104 3.55 2.81 9.47
CA LYS A 104 4.44 1.63 9.47
C LYS A 104 5.55 1.78 10.50
N ILE A 105 6.17 2.96 10.57
CA ILE A 105 7.23 3.30 11.53
C ILE A 105 6.69 3.20 12.97
N ALA A 106 5.54 3.83 13.27
CA ALA A 106 4.95 3.77 14.60
C ALA A 106 4.58 2.33 15.00
N PHE A 107 3.98 1.57 14.07
CA PHE A 107 3.65 0.17 14.28
C PHE A 107 4.89 -0.67 14.61
N PHE A 108 5.90 -0.61 13.73
CA PHE A 108 7.15 -1.36 13.87
C PHE A 108 7.98 -0.93 15.08
N ALA A 109 7.91 0.33 15.49
CA ALA A 109 8.62 0.80 16.68
C ALA A 109 8.04 0.20 17.96
N ASN A 110 6.75 -0.10 17.96
CA ASN A 110 6.13 -0.89 19.01
C ASN A 110 6.48 -2.37 18.89
N VAL A 111 6.47 -2.97 17.69
CA VAL A 111 6.97 -4.35 17.47
C VAL A 111 8.41 -4.53 18.03
N TYR A 112 9.27 -3.53 17.85
CA TYR A 112 10.63 -3.52 18.38
C TYR A 112 10.65 -3.72 19.90
N SER A 113 9.81 -2.98 20.64
CA SER A 113 9.71 -3.09 22.09
C SER A 113 8.99 -4.37 22.55
N GLU A 114 7.96 -4.80 21.81
CA GLU A 114 7.12 -5.95 22.19
C GLU A 114 7.80 -7.31 21.96
N THR A 115 8.62 -7.40 20.91
CA THR A 115 9.13 -8.70 20.44
C THR A 115 10.63 -8.71 20.17
N SER A 116 11.33 -7.63 20.54
CA SER A 116 12.72 -7.40 20.08
C SER A 116 12.83 -7.47 18.55
N PHE A 117 11.77 -7.00 17.86
CA PHE A 117 11.65 -6.92 16.41
C PHE A 117 11.65 -8.29 15.71
N PHE A 118 10.62 -9.10 15.95
CA PHE A 118 10.49 -10.47 15.41
C PHE A 118 11.50 -11.49 15.96
N ARG A 119 12.08 -11.25 17.15
CA ARG A 119 12.85 -12.31 17.85
C ARG A 119 11.93 -13.40 18.39
N THR A 120 10.76 -13.01 18.87
CA THR A 120 9.77 -13.87 19.52
C THR A 120 8.37 -13.45 19.08
N ALA A 121 7.40 -14.36 19.21
CA ALA A 121 5.98 -14.05 19.08
C ALA A 121 5.20 -14.38 20.36
N GLY A 122 5.89 -14.64 21.47
CA GLY A 122 5.26 -14.90 22.76
C GLY A 122 6.00 -14.22 23.90
N GLU A 123 5.24 -13.78 24.91
CA GLU A 123 5.79 -13.30 26.17
C GLU A 123 6.63 -14.40 26.83
N GLU A 124 7.91 -14.10 27.04
CA GLU A 124 8.85 -15.00 27.73
C GLU A 124 8.57 -15.02 29.23
N LYS A 125 8.93 -16.13 29.88
CA LYS A 125 8.76 -16.27 31.32
C LYS A 125 9.59 -15.19 32.03
N SER A 126 8.95 -14.43 32.91
CA SER A 126 9.57 -13.39 33.71
C SER A 126 8.99 -13.40 35.12
N ASP A 127 9.46 -12.48 35.96
CA ASP A 127 8.92 -12.28 37.32
C ASP A 127 7.54 -11.60 37.30
N HIS A 128 7.07 -11.13 36.13
CA HIS A 128 5.73 -10.59 35.97
C HIS A 128 4.69 -11.72 35.90
N ALA A 129 3.63 -11.59 36.70
CA ALA A 129 2.55 -12.58 36.78
C ALA A 129 1.86 -12.83 35.42
N SER A 130 1.84 -11.81 34.54
CA SER A 130 1.30 -11.90 33.18
C SER A 130 1.90 -13.05 32.37
N SER A 131 3.21 -13.27 32.51
CA SER A 131 3.95 -14.29 31.74
C SER A 131 3.53 -15.73 32.04
N GLY A 132 2.86 -15.94 33.18
CA GLY A 132 2.30 -17.23 33.61
C GLY A 132 0.83 -17.45 33.23
N TYR A 133 0.14 -16.46 32.68
CA TYR A 133 -1.28 -16.59 32.34
C TYR A 133 -1.52 -17.36 31.04
N LYS A 134 -2.67 -18.03 30.95
CA LYS A 134 -3.12 -18.72 29.73
C LYS A 134 -3.15 -17.75 28.54
N TYR A 135 -3.71 -16.55 28.76
CA TYR A 135 -3.87 -15.47 27.77
C TYR A 135 -2.79 -14.38 27.89
N LYS A 136 -1.54 -14.78 28.18
CA LYS A 136 -0.37 -13.89 28.13
C LYS A 136 -0.14 -13.29 26.74
N GLY A 137 0.78 -12.32 26.62
CA GLY A 137 1.09 -11.67 25.36
C GLY A 137 1.54 -12.65 24.28
N ARG A 138 0.93 -12.57 23.07
CA ARG A 138 1.37 -13.30 21.86
C ARG A 138 1.16 -12.51 20.58
N GLY A 139 1.86 -12.90 19.52
CA GLY A 139 1.91 -12.19 18.25
C GLY A 139 2.81 -10.96 18.29
N ILE A 140 2.95 -10.28 17.15
CA ILE A 140 3.95 -9.21 16.99
C ILE A 140 3.63 -7.91 17.75
N GLN A 141 2.39 -7.79 18.26
CA GLN A 141 1.92 -6.69 19.13
C GLN A 141 1.43 -7.20 20.49
N GLN A 142 1.76 -8.43 20.89
CA GLN A 142 1.46 -8.99 22.22
C GLN A 142 -0.03 -8.90 22.59
N LEU A 143 -0.90 -9.51 21.77
CA LEU A 143 -2.31 -9.73 22.07
C LEU A 143 -2.44 -10.39 23.47
N THR A 144 -3.17 -9.74 24.37
CA THR A 144 -3.19 -10.09 25.80
C THR A 144 -4.63 -10.11 26.33
N GLY A 145 -4.91 -11.06 27.23
CA GLY A 145 -6.16 -11.12 27.99
C GLY A 145 -6.17 -10.20 29.23
N ASP A 146 -7.08 -10.45 30.15
CA ASP A 146 -7.09 -9.81 31.48
C ASP A 146 -7.01 -10.90 32.55
N GLY A 147 -5.81 -11.15 33.06
CA GLY A 147 -5.55 -12.29 33.93
C GLY A 147 -5.86 -13.61 33.23
N SER A 148 -6.86 -14.33 33.74
CA SER A 148 -7.36 -15.58 33.16
C SER A 148 -8.48 -15.39 32.13
N ALA A 149 -8.96 -14.16 31.90
CA ALA A 149 -10.01 -13.89 30.92
C ALA A 149 -9.41 -13.65 29.52
N PRO A 150 -10.02 -14.20 28.45
CA PRO A 150 -9.46 -14.11 27.10
C PRO A 150 -9.49 -12.70 26.50
N VAL A 151 -10.49 -11.89 26.85
CA VAL A 151 -10.68 -10.47 26.44
C VAL A 151 -10.33 -10.20 24.98
N ALA A 152 -9.09 -9.78 24.68
CA ALA A 152 -8.65 -9.49 23.31
C ALA A 152 -8.56 -10.74 22.43
N TYR A 153 -8.19 -11.90 22.99
CA TYR A 153 -8.22 -13.19 22.29
C TYR A 153 -9.63 -13.53 21.82
N LYS A 154 -10.62 -13.40 22.71
CA LYS A 154 -12.03 -13.66 22.38
C LYS A 154 -12.52 -12.74 21.26
N ALA A 155 -12.21 -11.45 21.35
CA ALA A 155 -12.61 -10.48 20.33
C ALA A 155 -11.94 -10.73 18.97
N TYR A 156 -10.69 -11.22 18.95
CA TYR A 156 -10.01 -11.58 17.71
C TYR A 156 -10.43 -12.95 17.17
N ASN A 157 -10.80 -13.90 18.05
CA ASN A 157 -11.28 -15.23 17.68
C ASN A 157 -12.47 -15.17 16.72
N GLU A 158 -13.34 -14.17 16.86
CA GLU A 158 -14.47 -13.92 15.95
C GLU A 158 -14.06 -13.49 14.52
N LYS A 159 -12.76 -13.26 14.27
CA LYS A 159 -12.21 -12.79 13.00
C LYS A 159 -11.38 -13.84 12.26
N VAL A 160 -11.10 -14.96 12.90
CA VAL A 160 -10.22 -16.00 12.37
C VAL A 160 -10.92 -17.36 12.41
N PRO A 161 -10.57 -18.30 11.51
CA PRO A 161 -11.16 -19.63 11.51
C PRO A 161 -10.64 -20.52 12.64
N GLU A 162 -9.48 -20.21 13.22
CA GLU A 162 -8.92 -20.92 14.36
C GLU A 162 -9.61 -20.60 15.70
N ASP A 163 -9.70 -21.60 16.58
CA ASP A 163 -10.16 -21.42 17.96
C ASP A 163 -9.01 -20.98 18.88
N ILE A 164 -8.63 -19.71 18.79
CA ILE A 164 -7.58 -19.11 19.62
C ILE A 164 -8.05 -18.76 21.03
N GLU A 165 -9.36 -18.78 21.31
CA GLU A 165 -9.86 -18.64 22.68
C GLU A 165 -9.56 -19.92 23.48
N THR A 166 -9.78 -21.09 22.88
CA THR A 166 -9.38 -22.35 23.52
C THR A 166 -7.86 -22.55 23.46
N TYR A 167 -7.24 -22.26 22.31
CA TYR A 167 -5.83 -22.53 21.97
C TYR A 167 -5.03 -21.23 21.69
N PRO A 168 -4.81 -20.37 22.71
CA PRO A 168 -4.19 -19.06 22.50
C PRO A 168 -2.74 -19.14 22.03
N GLU A 169 -2.03 -20.23 22.29
CA GLU A 169 -0.68 -20.49 21.78
C GLU A 169 -0.55 -20.42 20.26
N LEU A 170 -1.64 -20.66 19.52
CA LEU A 170 -1.65 -20.55 18.06
C LEU A 170 -1.24 -19.16 17.57
N VAL A 171 -1.53 -18.11 18.35
CA VAL A 171 -1.13 -16.72 18.02
C VAL A 171 0.40 -16.52 18.07
N ALA A 172 1.13 -17.40 18.76
CA ALA A 172 2.60 -17.39 18.79
C ALA A 172 3.22 -18.41 17.81
N THR A 173 2.49 -19.42 17.35
CA THR A 173 3.06 -20.51 16.53
C THR A 173 2.57 -20.52 15.09
N LYS A 174 1.54 -19.75 14.73
CA LYS A 174 1.09 -19.58 13.34
C LYS A 174 1.45 -18.18 12.86
N LEU A 175 2.27 -18.09 11.83
CA LEU A 175 2.80 -16.81 11.31
C LEU A 175 1.67 -15.85 10.94
N HIS A 176 0.64 -16.37 10.28
CA HIS A 176 -0.53 -15.58 9.89
C HIS A 176 -1.19 -14.94 11.11
N LEU A 177 -1.53 -15.74 12.14
CA LEU A 177 -2.17 -15.24 13.36
C LEU A 177 -1.26 -14.28 14.14
N ALA A 178 0.04 -14.56 14.21
CA ALA A 178 1.01 -13.72 14.89
C ALA A 178 1.10 -12.31 14.27
N VAL A 179 1.04 -12.22 12.93
CA VAL A 179 1.16 -10.96 12.19
C VAL A 179 -0.19 -10.25 12.08
N ASP A 180 -1.24 -10.96 11.64
CA ASP A 180 -2.57 -10.38 11.39
C ASP A 180 -3.21 -9.84 12.67
N SER A 181 -3.10 -10.57 13.79
CA SER A 181 -3.59 -10.09 15.09
C SER A 181 -2.98 -8.76 15.50
N GLY A 182 -1.72 -8.51 15.13
CA GLY A 182 -1.05 -7.24 15.39
C GLY A 182 -1.68 -6.08 14.62
N GLY A 183 -1.98 -6.28 13.33
CA GLY A 183 -2.68 -5.31 12.51
C GLY A 183 -4.10 -5.03 13.00
N TRP A 184 -4.86 -6.09 13.30
CA TRP A 184 -6.20 -5.97 13.88
C TRP A 184 -6.19 -5.22 15.22
N PHE A 185 -5.26 -5.58 16.10
CA PHE A 185 -5.17 -4.98 17.43
C PHE A 185 -4.90 -3.47 17.33
N TRP A 186 -4.00 -3.09 16.42
CA TRP A 186 -3.57 -1.72 16.19
C TRP A 186 -4.62 -0.85 15.49
N SER A 187 -5.27 -1.39 14.46
CA SER A 187 -6.14 -0.63 13.56
C SER A 187 -7.63 -0.76 13.86
N ILE A 188 -8.05 -1.71 14.71
CA ILE A 188 -9.48 -1.96 14.98
C ILE A 188 -9.76 -2.00 16.48
N TYR A 189 -9.04 -2.85 17.21
CA TYR A 189 -9.38 -3.17 18.60
C TYR A 189 -9.00 -2.05 19.58
N LYS A 190 -7.74 -1.60 19.57
CA LYS A 190 -7.27 -0.55 20.47
C LYS A 190 -7.64 0.83 19.95
N LYS A 191 -8.33 1.58 20.81
CA LYS A 191 -8.75 2.96 20.55
C LYS A 191 -8.32 3.86 21.69
N ILE A 192 -7.96 5.09 21.35
CA ILE A 192 -7.73 6.16 22.32
C ILE A 192 -9.06 6.44 23.04
N PRO A 193 -9.13 6.32 24.38
CA PRO A 193 -10.36 6.61 25.10
C PRO A 193 -10.80 8.05 24.91
N THR A 194 -12.11 8.30 25.00
CA THR A 194 -12.62 9.68 25.04
C THR A 194 -12.45 10.32 26.42
N TRP A 195 -12.10 9.52 27.43
CA TRP A 195 -11.98 9.89 28.85
C TRP A 195 -13.17 10.72 29.36
N LYS A 196 -14.37 10.49 28.83
CA LYS A 196 -15.60 11.11 29.36
C LYS A 196 -15.93 10.48 30.71
N GLU A 197 -16.32 11.32 31.66
CA GLU A 197 -16.78 10.86 32.95
C GLU A 197 -18.08 10.05 32.78
N ASN A 198 -18.14 8.87 33.38
CA ASN A 198 -19.38 8.13 33.53
C ASN A 198 -20.20 8.78 34.66
N PRO A 199 -21.47 9.20 34.43
CA PRO A 199 -22.32 9.77 35.49
C PRO A 199 -22.52 8.84 36.70
N ARG A 200 -22.31 7.54 36.54
CA ARG A 200 -22.37 6.53 37.60
C ARG A 200 -21.00 6.14 38.17
N GLY A 201 -19.92 6.71 37.64
CA GLY A 201 -18.56 6.43 38.09
C GLY A 201 -18.17 7.25 39.31
N ASN A 202 -17.43 6.64 40.24
CA ASN A 202 -16.83 7.34 41.37
C ASN A 202 -15.37 7.65 41.05
N TYR A 203 -15.07 8.91 40.71
CA TYR A 203 -13.72 9.37 40.37
C TYR A 203 -13.20 10.35 41.41
N SER A 204 -11.96 10.18 41.83
CA SER A 204 -11.23 11.16 42.63
C SER A 204 -11.03 12.47 41.84
N GLN A 205 -10.76 13.58 42.55
CA GLN A 205 -10.48 14.85 41.89
C GLN A 205 -9.26 14.76 40.96
N ALA A 206 -8.20 14.05 41.38
CA ALA A 206 -7.01 13.85 40.57
C ALA A 206 -7.31 13.12 39.25
N GLU A 207 -8.18 12.10 39.27
CA GLU A 207 -8.61 11.41 38.05
C GLU A 207 -9.46 12.30 37.14
N LYS A 208 -10.37 13.10 37.71
CA LYS A 208 -11.16 14.07 36.93
C LYS A 208 -10.26 15.08 36.22
N ASP A 209 -9.28 15.61 36.94
CA ASP A 209 -8.31 16.58 36.42
C ASP A 209 -7.43 15.97 35.33
N ALA A 210 -6.94 14.73 35.54
CA ALA A 210 -6.14 14.02 34.56
C ALA A 210 -6.95 13.64 33.32
N MET A 211 -8.19 13.18 33.47
CA MET A 211 -9.09 12.91 32.35
C MET A 211 -9.39 14.18 31.55
N LYS A 212 -9.67 15.31 32.22
CA LYS A 212 -9.87 16.61 31.56
C LYS A 212 -8.63 17.02 30.77
N PHE A 213 -7.45 16.95 31.40
CA PHE A 213 -6.18 17.23 30.74
C PHE A 213 -6.00 16.38 29.47
N LYS A 214 -6.23 15.06 29.54
CA LYS A 214 -6.08 14.15 28.38
C LYS A 214 -7.04 14.52 27.24
N ARG A 215 -8.29 14.87 27.56
CA ARG A 215 -9.28 15.30 26.56
C ARG A 215 -8.84 16.57 25.83
N GLU A 216 -8.25 17.52 26.54
CA GLU A 216 -7.80 18.79 25.99
C GLU A 216 -6.50 18.61 25.20
N TYR A 217 -5.49 17.99 25.82
CA TYR A 217 -4.13 17.85 25.29
C TYR A 217 -4.05 16.90 24.09
N PHE A 218 -4.85 15.83 24.08
CA PHE A 218 -4.94 14.84 22.99
C PHE A 218 -6.25 14.90 22.22
N SER A 219 -6.89 16.07 22.17
CA SER A 219 -8.21 16.28 21.56
C SER A 219 -8.37 15.70 20.14
N LYS A 220 -7.34 15.81 19.28
CA LYS A 220 -7.37 15.25 17.91
C LYS A 220 -7.38 13.72 17.85
N ALA A 221 -6.91 13.05 18.91
CA ALA A 221 -6.73 11.60 18.94
C ALA A 221 -7.93 10.85 19.56
N LEU A 222 -8.86 11.53 20.23
CA LEU A 222 -9.95 10.89 20.96
C LEU A 222 -10.81 9.99 20.06
N GLY A 223 -11.00 8.73 20.47
CA GLY A 223 -11.80 7.74 19.74
C GLY A 223 -11.11 7.12 18.52
N LYS A 224 -9.95 7.64 18.09
CA LYS A 224 -9.16 7.09 17.00
C LYS A 224 -8.50 5.78 17.41
N THR A 225 -8.25 4.92 16.43
CA THR A 225 -7.40 3.74 16.57
C THR A 225 -5.93 4.14 16.72
N LEU A 226 -5.04 3.21 17.09
CA LEU A 226 -3.60 3.50 17.13
C LEU A 226 -3.06 3.83 15.73
N ASN A 227 -3.61 3.18 14.70
CA ASN A 227 -3.27 3.45 13.30
C ASN A 227 -3.63 4.88 12.86
N GLU A 228 -4.85 5.33 13.17
CA GLU A 228 -5.27 6.71 12.87
C GLU A 228 -4.52 7.74 13.71
N ALA A 229 -4.23 7.43 14.98
CA ALA A 229 -3.43 8.30 15.85
C ALA A 229 -1.99 8.45 15.35
N SER A 230 -1.44 7.43 14.65
CA SER A 230 -0.08 7.48 14.09
C SER A 230 0.06 8.56 13.02
N LEU A 231 -1.01 8.91 12.30
CA LEU A 231 -0.98 10.01 11.34
C LEU A 231 -0.80 11.37 12.03
N LEU A 232 -1.28 11.52 13.27
CA LEU A 232 -1.12 12.76 14.03
C LEU A 232 0.34 13.00 14.45
N MET A 233 1.20 11.99 14.39
CA MET A 233 2.64 12.16 14.61
C MET A 233 3.29 13.09 13.57
N GLU A 234 2.65 13.33 12.43
CA GLU A 234 3.11 14.35 11.46
C GLU A 234 2.93 15.78 11.99
N ASP A 235 1.91 16.01 12.83
CA ASP A 235 1.68 17.29 13.49
C ASP A 235 2.61 17.48 14.70
N ASP A 236 2.67 16.47 15.58
CA ASP A 236 3.45 16.47 16.82
C ASP A 236 3.89 15.03 17.16
N GLU A 237 5.05 14.65 16.63
CA GLU A 237 5.59 13.28 16.71
C GLU A 237 5.69 12.78 18.15
N GLU A 238 6.34 13.57 19.02
CA GLU A 238 6.59 13.17 20.39
C GLU A 238 5.28 12.99 21.16
N ARG A 239 4.35 13.94 21.03
CA ARG A 239 3.06 13.90 21.72
C ARG A 239 2.24 12.68 21.35
N TYR A 240 2.04 12.44 20.05
CA TYR A 240 1.14 11.38 19.61
C TYR A 240 1.81 10.01 19.69
N TYR A 241 3.13 9.92 19.52
CA TYR A 241 3.84 8.66 19.76
C TYR A 241 3.84 8.29 21.26
N TYR A 242 4.05 9.26 22.15
CA TYR A 242 3.89 9.06 23.60
C TYR A 242 2.50 8.49 23.91
N LEU A 243 1.45 9.13 23.39
CA LEU A 243 0.07 8.68 23.60
C LEU A 243 -0.16 7.26 23.11
N ILE A 244 0.27 6.93 21.89
CA ILE A 244 0.14 5.59 21.31
C ILE A 244 0.78 4.55 22.24
N CYS A 245 2.00 4.81 22.70
CA CYS A 245 2.74 3.92 23.60
C CYS A 245 2.04 3.77 24.96
N LYS A 246 1.47 4.85 25.51
CA LYS A 246 0.65 4.80 26.74
C LYS A 246 -0.60 3.95 26.54
N ILE A 247 -1.33 4.10 25.44
CA ILE A 247 -2.56 3.33 25.22
C ILE A 247 -2.28 1.85 25.00
N LEU A 248 -1.17 1.52 24.33
CA LEU A 248 -0.77 0.13 24.08
C LEU A 248 -0.50 -0.63 25.39
N ASN A 249 0.14 0.02 26.37
CA ASN A 249 0.53 -0.59 27.65
C ASN A 249 -0.35 -0.19 28.85
N GLY A 250 -1.44 0.54 28.60
CA GLY A 250 -2.32 1.08 29.65
C GLY A 250 -1.95 2.51 30.08
N TYR A 251 -2.96 3.37 30.08
CA TYR A 251 -2.86 4.75 30.55
C TYR A 251 -3.77 4.95 31.76
N THR A 252 -3.21 4.79 32.96
CA THR A 252 -3.90 4.95 34.24
C THR A 252 -4.68 6.27 34.30
N LEU A 253 -5.89 6.24 34.88
CA LEU A 253 -6.81 7.38 34.90
C LEU A 253 -6.19 8.63 35.54
N SER A 254 -5.44 8.48 36.63
CA SER A 254 -4.80 9.56 37.38
C SER A 254 -3.53 10.15 36.74
N HIS A 255 -2.87 9.41 35.85
CA HIS A 255 -1.62 9.87 35.23
C HIS A 255 -1.89 10.97 34.20
N LYS A 256 -1.01 11.98 34.13
CA LYS A 256 -0.89 12.89 32.98
C LYS A 256 0.40 12.53 32.22
N LEU A 257 1.39 13.42 32.17
CA LEU A 257 2.63 13.22 31.42
C LEU A 257 3.82 12.77 32.29
N GLU A 258 3.67 12.79 33.60
CA GLU A 258 4.74 12.54 34.57
C GLU A 258 5.22 11.09 34.66
N VAL A 259 4.45 10.14 34.13
CA VAL A 259 4.83 8.72 34.08
C VAL A 259 4.96 8.29 32.63
N ASP A 260 6.16 7.94 32.21
CA ASP A 260 6.42 7.48 30.84
C ASP A 260 5.70 6.16 30.50
N PRO A 261 5.55 5.84 29.20
CA PRO A 261 5.13 4.50 28.76
C PRO A 261 6.09 3.41 29.23
N ASN A 262 5.58 2.21 29.44
CA ASN A 262 6.44 1.05 29.67
C ASN A 262 7.33 0.81 28.45
N GLY A 263 8.64 0.67 28.69
CA GLY A 263 9.65 0.52 27.64
C GLY A 263 9.87 1.80 26.81
N TRP A 264 9.57 3.00 27.33
CA TRP A 264 9.62 4.24 26.55
C TRP A 264 10.94 4.49 25.82
N ASP A 265 12.08 4.30 26.50
CA ASP A 265 13.39 4.48 25.88
C ASP A 265 13.63 3.50 24.73
N ALA A 266 13.26 2.22 24.91
CA ALA A 266 13.36 1.22 23.85
C ALA A 266 12.45 1.57 22.66
N ARG A 267 11.23 2.06 22.91
CA ARG A 267 10.29 2.51 21.88
C ARG A 267 10.81 3.73 21.13
N LYS A 268 11.45 4.69 21.80
CA LYS A 268 12.13 5.84 21.16
C LYS A 268 13.33 5.39 20.32
N THR A 269 14.14 4.46 20.83
CA THR A 269 15.24 3.87 20.06
C THR A 269 14.73 3.16 18.82
N GLY A 270 13.68 2.36 18.94
CA GLY A 270 13.04 1.68 17.83
C GLY A 270 12.53 2.68 16.78
N LEU A 271 11.81 3.71 17.23
CA LEU A 271 11.30 4.78 16.36
C LEU A 271 12.44 5.48 15.60
N SER A 272 13.52 5.84 16.30
CA SER A 272 14.68 6.51 15.70
C SER A 272 15.35 5.65 14.64
N LYS A 273 15.68 4.38 14.95
CA LYS A 273 16.27 3.44 13.98
C LYS A 273 15.36 3.25 12.76
N LEU A 274 14.06 3.08 12.97
CA LEU A 274 13.10 2.93 11.88
C LEU A 274 13.06 4.17 10.98
N LYS A 275 12.99 5.37 11.56
CA LYS A 275 13.05 6.61 10.78
C LYS A 275 14.33 6.70 9.94
N THR A 276 15.47 6.30 10.51
CA THR A 276 16.75 6.24 9.77
C THR A 276 16.70 5.25 8.62
N TRP A 277 16.23 4.01 8.84
CA TRP A 277 16.16 2.99 7.80
C TRP A 277 15.16 3.38 6.70
N PHE A 278 13.99 3.88 7.08
CA PHE A 278 12.98 4.40 6.16
C PHE A 278 13.45 5.64 5.40
N LYS A 279 14.56 6.26 5.84
CA LYS A 279 15.00 7.60 5.41
C LYS A 279 13.85 8.59 5.49
N TYR A 280 13.07 8.49 6.57
CA TYR A 280 11.84 9.23 6.75
C TYR A 280 12.15 10.73 6.78
N ASP A 281 11.64 11.43 5.78
CA ASP A 281 11.64 12.87 5.72
C ASP A 281 10.18 13.30 5.69
N LYS A 282 9.71 13.98 6.73
CA LYS A 282 8.34 14.48 6.79
C LYS A 282 7.93 15.33 5.59
N ASN A 283 8.86 15.95 4.87
CA ASN A 283 8.55 16.74 3.67
C ASN A 283 8.47 15.89 2.40
N ALA A 284 9.16 14.75 2.36
CA ALA A 284 9.12 13.79 1.24
C ALA A 284 8.14 12.62 1.48
N CYS A 285 7.75 12.43 2.74
CA CYS A 285 6.85 11.39 3.22
C CYS A 285 5.53 11.96 3.78
N LYS A 286 5.41 13.30 3.87
CA LYS A 286 4.10 13.96 3.94
C LYS A 286 3.30 13.33 2.84
N GLY A 287 2.26 12.60 3.24
CA GLY A 287 1.53 11.72 2.36
C GLY A 287 1.47 12.37 0.98
N GLU A 288 2.13 11.75 0.01
CA GLU A 288 1.50 11.73 -1.28
C GLU A 288 0.12 11.20 -0.92
N GLU A 289 -0.87 12.09 -0.94
CA GLU A 289 -2.24 11.68 -1.16
C GLU A 289 -2.17 10.60 -2.24
N ILE A 290 -3.09 9.64 -2.17
CA ILE A 290 -3.39 8.81 -3.34
C ILE A 290 -3.37 9.80 -4.52
N MET A 291 -2.34 9.76 -5.38
CA MET A 291 -2.20 10.73 -6.45
C MET A 291 -3.18 10.32 -7.55
N VAL A 292 -4.47 10.29 -7.22
CA VAL A 292 -5.46 10.77 -8.15
C VAL A 292 -5.12 12.27 -8.25
N PRO A 293 -4.68 12.78 -9.40
CA PRO A 293 -4.53 14.22 -9.56
C PRO A 293 -5.84 14.86 -9.09
N GLN A 294 -5.84 15.64 -8.01
CA GLN A 294 -7.08 16.26 -7.54
C GLN A 294 -7.36 17.44 -8.48
N LEU A 295 -8.19 17.20 -9.49
CA LEU A 295 -8.59 18.22 -10.43
C LEU A 295 -9.57 19.17 -9.73
N ALA A 296 -9.47 20.47 -9.99
CA ALA A 296 -10.26 21.47 -9.27
C ALA A 296 -11.79 21.38 -9.53
N GLY A 297 -12.21 20.53 -10.48
CA GLY A 297 -13.61 20.16 -10.75
C GLY A 297 -14.09 18.83 -10.14
N GLY A 298 -13.24 18.12 -9.38
CA GLY A 298 -13.49 16.73 -8.97
C GLY A 298 -13.03 15.72 -10.03
N ASN A 299 -12.81 14.48 -9.59
CA ASN A 299 -12.36 13.39 -10.46
C ASN A 299 -13.53 12.48 -10.85
N ALA A 300 -13.43 11.83 -12.00
CA ALA A 300 -14.32 10.73 -12.34
C ALA A 300 -14.28 9.65 -11.24
N GLU A 301 -15.43 9.32 -10.64
CA GLU A 301 -15.51 8.41 -9.47
C GLU A 301 -14.80 7.07 -9.69
N TRP A 302 -14.90 6.50 -10.90
CA TRP A 302 -14.29 5.21 -11.23
C TRP A 302 -12.76 5.30 -11.35
N LEU A 303 -12.20 6.49 -11.62
CA LEU A 303 -10.76 6.69 -11.65
C LEU A 303 -10.16 6.58 -10.24
N GLU A 304 -10.87 7.07 -9.23
CA GLU A 304 -10.44 6.92 -7.82
C GLU A 304 -10.32 5.44 -7.44
N VAL A 305 -11.30 4.63 -7.82
CA VAL A 305 -11.28 3.17 -7.60
C VAL A 305 -10.11 2.52 -8.34
N ALA A 306 -9.88 2.89 -9.61
CA ALA A 306 -8.77 2.35 -10.39
C ALA A 306 -7.41 2.66 -9.75
N TRP A 307 -7.22 3.87 -9.21
CA TRP A 307 -6.02 4.24 -8.48
C TRP A 307 -5.87 3.50 -7.17
N GLN A 308 -6.95 3.21 -6.46
CA GLN A 308 -6.92 2.36 -5.27
C GLN A 308 -6.41 0.96 -5.63
N GLU A 309 -7.02 0.31 -6.63
CA GLU A 309 -6.59 -1.01 -7.10
C GLU A 309 -5.13 -1.00 -7.56
N TYR A 310 -4.71 -0.01 -8.37
CA TYR A 310 -3.32 0.13 -8.77
C TYR A 310 -2.38 0.25 -7.57
N ASN A 311 -2.68 1.12 -6.61
CA ASN A 311 -1.80 1.31 -5.47
C ASN A 311 -1.74 0.09 -4.54
N THR A 312 -2.85 -0.63 -4.41
CA THR A 312 -2.92 -1.85 -3.62
C THR A 312 -2.12 -3.00 -4.28
N TYR A 313 -2.21 -3.16 -5.60
CA TYR A 313 -1.64 -4.31 -6.31
C TYR A 313 -0.41 -4.00 -7.18
N LYS A 314 0.09 -2.76 -7.19
CA LYS A 314 1.31 -2.41 -7.94
C LYS A 314 2.47 -3.29 -7.49
N GLY A 315 3.18 -3.84 -8.48
CA GLY A 315 4.31 -4.74 -8.26
C GLY A 315 3.96 -6.23 -8.29
N TYR A 316 2.68 -6.60 -8.10
CA TYR A 316 2.24 -7.98 -8.28
C TYR A 316 1.92 -8.27 -9.75
N VAL A 317 2.20 -9.50 -10.17
CA VAL A 317 1.68 -10.05 -11.43
C VAL A 317 0.46 -10.96 -11.18
N GLU A 318 -0.36 -11.19 -12.19
CA GLU A 318 -1.70 -11.79 -12.06
C GLU A 318 -1.74 -13.17 -11.40
N LYS A 319 -0.63 -13.92 -11.40
CA LYS A 319 -0.52 -15.22 -10.73
C LYS A 319 -0.20 -15.13 -9.23
N GLU A 320 0.23 -13.95 -8.76
CA GLU A 320 0.69 -13.73 -7.39
C GLU A 320 -0.47 -13.25 -6.51
N THR A 321 -0.61 -13.84 -5.33
CA THR A 321 -1.46 -13.33 -4.25
C THR A 321 -0.85 -12.03 -3.71
N PRO A 322 -1.64 -10.97 -3.45
CA PRO A 322 -3.11 -10.95 -3.42
C PRO A 322 -3.81 -10.58 -4.74
N LEU A 323 -3.07 -10.27 -5.81
CA LEU A 323 -3.67 -9.86 -7.08
C LEU A 323 -4.46 -10.98 -7.75
N SER A 324 -3.97 -12.22 -7.70
CA SER A 324 -4.67 -13.39 -8.28
C SER A 324 -6.05 -13.63 -7.67
N GLU A 325 -6.17 -13.47 -6.34
CA GLU A 325 -7.41 -13.53 -5.58
C GLU A 325 -8.33 -12.36 -5.94
N ARG A 326 -7.77 -11.15 -6.04
CA ARG A 326 -8.55 -9.98 -6.46
C ARG A 326 -9.12 -10.10 -7.87
N ILE A 327 -8.35 -10.65 -8.82
CA ILE A 327 -8.84 -10.89 -10.19
C ILE A 327 -10.02 -11.86 -10.19
N THR A 328 -9.99 -12.86 -9.31
CA THR A 328 -11.11 -13.79 -9.11
C THR A 328 -12.37 -13.02 -8.65
N GLU A 329 -12.22 -12.05 -7.75
CA GLU A 329 -13.32 -11.18 -7.34
C GLU A 329 -13.87 -10.30 -8.48
N TYR A 330 -12.99 -9.78 -9.36
CA TYR A 330 -13.43 -9.03 -10.55
C TYR A 330 -14.37 -9.87 -11.42
N PHE A 331 -13.99 -11.12 -11.71
CA PHE A 331 -14.82 -12.04 -12.49
C PHE A 331 -16.11 -12.44 -11.79
N ASN A 332 -16.06 -12.68 -10.47
CA ASN A 332 -17.24 -13.01 -9.69
C ASN A 332 -18.27 -11.88 -9.72
N LEU A 333 -17.82 -10.62 -9.60
CA LEU A 333 -18.69 -9.45 -9.70
C LEU A 333 -19.32 -9.32 -11.09
N SER A 334 -18.54 -9.62 -12.13
CA SER A 334 -18.98 -9.71 -13.52
C SER A 334 -19.90 -10.89 -13.84
N LYS A 335 -20.09 -11.83 -12.89
CA LYS A 335 -20.86 -13.08 -13.04
C LYS A 335 -20.36 -13.95 -14.19
N TYR A 336 -19.04 -14.00 -14.41
CA TYR A 336 -18.40 -14.78 -15.46
C TYR A 336 -17.68 -16.00 -14.90
N SER A 337 -17.66 -17.08 -15.68
CA SER A 337 -16.95 -18.33 -15.37
C SER A 337 -16.21 -18.82 -16.62
N PRO A 338 -14.95 -19.28 -16.50
CA PRO A 338 -14.19 -19.48 -15.26
C PRO A 338 -13.66 -18.16 -14.67
N ALA A 339 -13.77 -18.02 -13.34
CA ALA A 339 -13.28 -16.86 -12.58
C ALA A 339 -11.83 -17.09 -12.14
N VAL A 340 -10.88 -17.02 -13.07
CA VAL A 340 -9.46 -17.30 -12.80
C VAL A 340 -8.55 -16.26 -13.46
N HIS A 341 -7.43 -15.96 -12.79
CA HIS A 341 -6.47 -14.95 -13.26
C HIS A 341 -5.82 -15.26 -14.62
N SER A 342 -5.94 -16.49 -15.14
CA SER A 342 -5.43 -16.86 -16.46
C SER A 342 -6.32 -16.38 -17.61
N GLU A 343 -7.56 -15.95 -17.33
CA GLU A 343 -8.48 -15.36 -18.31
C GLU A 343 -8.20 -13.86 -18.49
N PRO A 344 -8.40 -13.27 -19.69
CA PRO A 344 -8.29 -11.83 -19.89
C PRO A 344 -9.26 -11.05 -18.99
N TRP A 345 -8.70 -10.14 -18.18
CA TRP A 345 -9.45 -9.45 -17.10
C TRP A 345 -9.45 -7.92 -17.21
N CYS A 346 -9.05 -7.35 -18.36
CA CYS A 346 -9.06 -5.88 -18.54
C CYS A 346 -10.46 -5.28 -18.39
N ALA A 347 -11.47 -5.89 -19.02
CA ALA A 347 -12.84 -5.40 -18.98
C ALA A 347 -13.51 -5.62 -17.61
N THR A 348 -13.23 -6.73 -16.93
CA THR A 348 -13.74 -6.98 -15.57
C THR A 348 -13.11 -6.05 -14.54
N PHE A 349 -11.85 -5.65 -14.73
CA PHE A 349 -11.23 -4.56 -13.96
C PHE A 349 -11.96 -3.21 -14.16
N ILE A 350 -12.29 -2.84 -15.40
CA ILE A 350 -13.07 -1.60 -15.64
C ILE A 350 -14.46 -1.71 -15.00
N TYR A 351 -15.12 -2.86 -15.13
CA TYR A 351 -16.40 -3.11 -14.50
C TYR A 351 -16.32 -2.96 -12.98
N TRP A 352 -15.29 -3.54 -12.34
CA TRP A 352 -15.02 -3.38 -10.91
C TRP A 352 -14.92 -1.92 -10.50
N CYS A 353 -14.18 -1.10 -11.27
CA CYS A 353 -14.02 0.32 -11.01
C CYS A 353 -15.38 1.04 -10.98
N PHE A 354 -16.26 0.75 -11.94
CA PHE A 354 -17.60 1.35 -11.99
C PHE A 354 -18.54 0.85 -10.88
N GLN A 355 -18.47 -0.43 -10.53
CA GLN A 355 -19.34 -1.05 -9.54
C GLN A 355 -19.16 -0.49 -8.12
N HIS A 356 -17.99 0.08 -7.84
CA HIS A 356 -17.67 0.73 -6.56
C HIS A 356 -17.88 2.25 -6.58
N THR A 357 -18.56 2.78 -7.60
CA THR A 357 -18.97 4.18 -7.66
C THR A 357 -20.39 4.36 -7.11
N LYS A 358 -20.72 5.59 -6.69
CA LYS A 358 -22.07 5.91 -6.20
C LYS A 358 -23.03 6.14 -7.36
N ASN A 359 -22.58 6.86 -8.39
CA ASN A 359 -23.46 7.37 -9.44
C ASN A 359 -23.35 6.61 -10.78
N PHE A 360 -22.33 5.78 -10.96
CA PHE A 360 -22.03 5.11 -12.24
C PHE A 360 -21.96 3.58 -12.13
N LYS A 361 -22.40 3.02 -11.00
CA LYS A 361 -22.62 1.59 -10.85
C LYS A 361 -23.59 1.07 -11.91
N ASP A 362 -23.39 -0.16 -12.37
CA ASP A 362 -24.25 -0.84 -13.34
C ASP A 362 -24.36 -0.11 -14.69
N THR A 363 -23.35 0.69 -15.05
CA THR A 363 -23.34 1.44 -16.31
C THR A 363 -23.17 0.54 -17.54
N ASN A 364 -22.41 -0.55 -17.43
CA ASN A 364 -22.23 -1.53 -18.50
C ASN A 364 -22.35 -2.97 -17.94
N VAL A 365 -23.57 -3.47 -17.76
CA VAL A 365 -23.83 -4.77 -17.10
C VAL A 365 -23.79 -5.93 -18.08
N LYS A 366 -24.43 -5.78 -19.24
CA LYS A 366 -24.37 -6.78 -20.32
C LYS A 366 -23.00 -6.71 -20.97
N GLY A 367 -22.44 -7.84 -21.39
CA GLY A 367 -21.15 -7.88 -22.09
C GLY A 367 -19.92 -7.39 -21.30
N ASN A 368 -20.05 -7.08 -20.01
CA ASN A 368 -19.06 -6.37 -19.18
C ASN A 368 -17.64 -6.99 -19.12
N VAL A 369 -17.52 -8.26 -19.52
CA VAL A 369 -16.25 -9.01 -19.60
C VAL A 369 -15.51 -8.82 -20.92
N GLY A 370 -16.13 -8.21 -21.93
CA GLY A 370 -15.54 -7.99 -23.25
C GLY A 370 -15.05 -6.56 -23.42
N ALA A 371 -13.79 -6.38 -23.80
CA ALA A 371 -13.23 -5.04 -24.03
C ALA A 371 -14.01 -4.22 -25.08
N PHE A 372 -14.43 -4.86 -26.19
CA PHE A 372 -15.22 -4.19 -27.24
C PHE A 372 -16.63 -3.80 -26.80
N ASP A 373 -17.13 -4.40 -25.71
CA ASP A 373 -18.43 -4.06 -25.17
C ASP A 373 -18.40 -2.72 -24.42
N TRP A 374 -17.22 -2.26 -23.98
CA TRP A 374 -17.01 -0.89 -23.49
C TRP A 374 -16.95 0.16 -24.62
N GLY A 375 -17.10 -0.25 -25.89
CA GLY A 375 -17.17 0.62 -27.06
C GLY A 375 -18.58 1.14 -27.34
N GLU A 376 -18.76 1.81 -28.48
CA GLU A 376 -20.09 2.30 -28.91
C GLU A 376 -21.12 1.16 -29.01
N ALA A 377 -22.37 1.45 -28.67
CA ALA A 377 -23.47 0.49 -28.77
C ALA A 377 -23.60 -0.06 -30.20
N ASN A 378 -23.76 -1.38 -30.32
CA ASN A 378 -23.85 -2.11 -31.59
C ASN A 378 -22.65 -1.91 -32.54
N ASN A 379 -21.45 -1.69 -31.99
CA ASN A 379 -20.24 -1.57 -32.82
C ASN A 379 -19.93 -2.86 -33.60
N SER A 380 -19.10 -2.73 -34.64
CA SER A 380 -18.75 -3.81 -35.56
C SER A 380 -18.06 -5.02 -34.94
N LYS A 381 -17.56 -4.93 -33.70
CA LYS A 381 -16.89 -6.01 -32.97
C LYS A 381 -17.81 -6.75 -31.99
N VAL A 382 -19.04 -6.28 -31.78
CA VAL A 382 -20.05 -6.92 -30.92
C VAL A 382 -21.32 -7.35 -31.68
N GLY A 383 -21.50 -6.87 -32.92
CA GLY A 383 -22.65 -7.20 -33.76
C GLY A 383 -22.82 -8.71 -33.96
N GLY A 384 -24.01 -9.23 -33.60
CA GLY A 384 -24.38 -10.64 -33.73
C GLY A 384 -24.14 -11.50 -32.48
N ASP A 385 -23.48 -10.98 -31.44
CA ASP A 385 -23.33 -11.66 -30.16
C ASP A 385 -24.50 -11.32 -29.23
N THR A 386 -25.37 -12.30 -28.92
CA THR A 386 -26.53 -12.06 -28.04
C THR A 386 -26.14 -11.65 -26.60
N GLY A 387 -24.91 -11.95 -26.17
CA GLY A 387 -24.37 -11.63 -24.85
C GLY A 387 -23.70 -10.26 -24.74
N LYS A 388 -23.54 -9.54 -25.87
CA LYS A 388 -22.91 -8.21 -25.95
C LYS A 388 -23.81 -7.25 -26.71
N ASP A 389 -23.69 -5.97 -26.43
CA ASP A 389 -24.43 -4.92 -27.15
C ASP A 389 -23.66 -3.61 -27.26
N GLY A 390 -22.41 -3.58 -26.78
CA GLY A 390 -21.68 -2.35 -26.62
C GLY A 390 -22.26 -1.51 -25.48
N TRP A 391 -21.60 -0.41 -25.16
CA TRP A 391 -21.93 0.35 -23.98
C TRP A 391 -23.14 1.26 -24.24
N THR A 392 -24.34 0.73 -24.04
CA THR A 392 -25.61 1.43 -24.29
C THR A 392 -25.80 2.70 -23.46
N ASN A 393 -25.26 2.73 -22.24
CA ASN A 393 -25.21 3.91 -21.37
C ASN A 393 -23.93 4.75 -21.55
N GLY A 394 -23.05 4.32 -22.45
CA GLY A 394 -21.84 5.04 -22.85
C GLY A 394 -22.07 5.86 -24.10
N GLU A 395 -21.17 6.81 -24.34
CA GLU A 395 -21.08 7.56 -25.58
C GLU A 395 -19.62 7.90 -25.88
N LYS A 396 -19.34 8.18 -27.16
CA LYS A 396 -18.03 8.67 -27.60
C LYS A 396 -17.73 10.00 -26.92
N SER A 397 -16.45 10.21 -26.63
CA SER A 397 -15.96 11.43 -25.99
C SER A 397 -14.61 11.84 -26.55
N GLU A 398 -14.35 13.13 -26.52
CA GLU A 398 -12.98 13.64 -26.51
C GLU A 398 -12.22 13.09 -25.30
N PRO A 399 -10.87 12.98 -25.37
CA PRO A 399 -10.06 12.50 -24.25
C PRO A 399 -10.16 13.44 -23.03
N PHE A 400 -10.25 12.83 -21.86
CA PHE A 400 -10.13 13.51 -20.56
C PHE A 400 -9.60 12.51 -19.53
N VAL A 401 -9.15 13.01 -18.38
CA VAL A 401 -8.73 12.19 -17.24
C VAL A 401 -9.94 11.41 -16.70
N GLY A 402 -9.94 10.10 -16.90
CA GLY A 402 -11.07 9.23 -16.58
C GLY A 402 -11.80 8.67 -17.81
N ALA A 403 -11.49 9.13 -19.03
CA ALA A 403 -12.09 8.56 -20.24
C ALA A 403 -11.73 7.07 -20.40
N ILE A 404 -12.67 6.25 -20.86
CA ILE A 404 -12.43 4.84 -21.15
C ILE A 404 -11.89 4.71 -22.58
N ILE A 405 -10.68 4.17 -22.72
CA ILE A 405 -10.06 3.94 -24.03
C ILE A 405 -10.17 2.45 -24.38
N VAL A 406 -10.71 2.16 -25.56
CA VAL A 406 -10.91 0.81 -26.11
C VAL A 406 -10.01 0.63 -27.31
N PHE A 407 -9.29 -0.50 -27.36
CA PHE A 407 -8.31 -0.79 -28.40
C PHE A 407 -8.81 -1.83 -29.40
N THR A 408 -8.32 -1.76 -30.64
CA THR A 408 -8.66 -2.70 -31.74
C THR A 408 -8.23 -4.13 -31.46
N PHE A 409 -7.25 -4.33 -30.57
CA PHE A 409 -6.70 -5.62 -30.15
C PHE A 409 -7.40 -6.22 -28.92
N SER A 410 -8.64 -5.82 -28.63
CA SER A 410 -9.46 -6.36 -27.52
C SER A 410 -8.95 -6.01 -26.12
N HIS A 411 -8.51 -4.77 -25.94
CA HIS A 411 -8.09 -4.25 -24.63
C HIS A 411 -8.89 -3.00 -24.25
N VAL A 412 -9.01 -2.72 -22.95
CA VAL A 412 -9.70 -1.53 -22.43
C VAL A 412 -8.98 -1.01 -21.18
N ALA A 413 -8.88 0.32 -21.07
CA ALA A 413 -8.20 1.00 -19.98
C ALA A 413 -8.83 2.38 -19.70
N ILE A 414 -8.29 3.11 -18.71
CA ILE A 414 -8.73 4.46 -18.32
C ILE A 414 -7.62 5.45 -18.64
N ILE A 415 -7.90 6.50 -19.41
CA ILE A 415 -6.95 7.60 -19.66
C ILE A 415 -6.69 8.33 -18.34
N VAL A 416 -5.41 8.45 -17.97
CA VAL A 416 -4.99 9.20 -16.77
C VAL A 416 -4.23 10.47 -17.12
N GLY A 417 -3.69 10.57 -18.34
CA GLY A 417 -2.98 11.75 -18.80
C GLY A 417 -2.30 11.54 -20.14
N GLU A 418 -1.14 12.17 -20.31
CA GLU A 418 -0.32 12.08 -21.51
C GLU A 418 1.17 11.99 -21.15
N ASN A 419 1.99 11.55 -22.09
CA ASN A 419 3.44 11.48 -21.86
C ASN A 419 4.07 12.89 -21.86
N ASN A 420 5.32 12.99 -21.41
CA ASN A 420 6.04 14.25 -21.26
C ASN A 420 6.01 15.13 -22.53
N ASP A 421 6.19 14.54 -23.72
CA ASP A 421 6.14 15.28 -24.99
C ASP A 421 4.72 15.55 -25.52
N GLY A 422 3.70 14.99 -24.87
CA GLY A 422 2.28 15.18 -25.18
C GLY A 422 1.80 14.47 -26.44
N LYS A 423 2.59 13.58 -27.04
CA LYS A 423 2.21 12.85 -28.26
C LYS A 423 1.46 11.55 -28.00
N LYS A 424 1.47 11.05 -26.76
CA LYS A 424 0.84 9.79 -26.37
C LYS A 424 -0.17 10.00 -25.26
N TYR A 425 -1.29 9.28 -25.31
CA TYR A 425 -2.12 9.11 -24.12
C TYR A 425 -1.45 8.14 -23.17
N VAL A 426 -1.53 8.44 -21.87
CA VAL A 426 -1.12 7.55 -20.78
C VAL A 426 -2.38 7.06 -20.09
N TYR A 427 -2.45 5.75 -19.86
CA TYR A 427 -3.63 5.09 -19.34
C TYR A 427 -3.29 4.06 -18.26
N LEU A 428 -4.23 3.86 -17.35
CA LEU A 428 -4.20 2.88 -16.28
C LEU A 428 -5.17 1.74 -16.62
N GLY A 429 -4.71 0.51 -16.53
CA GLY A 429 -5.54 -0.67 -16.82
C GLY A 429 -5.01 -1.94 -16.17
N GLY A 430 -5.90 -2.93 -16.07
CA GLY A 430 -5.58 -4.31 -15.70
C GLY A 430 -5.18 -5.17 -16.91
N ASN A 431 -4.73 -6.39 -16.68
CA ASN A 431 -4.34 -7.37 -17.72
C ASN A 431 -3.32 -6.84 -18.76
N GLN A 432 -2.34 -6.03 -18.32
CA GLN A 432 -1.35 -5.44 -19.21
C GLN A 432 0.10 -5.52 -18.69
N GLY A 433 1.06 -5.16 -19.55
CA GLY A 433 2.49 -5.16 -19.26
C GLY A 433 3.25 -6.42 -19.71
N SER A 434 2.55 -7.42 -20.27
CA SER A 434 3.15 -8.64 -20.83
C SER A 434 2.15 -9.39 -21.70
N LYS A 435 2.59 -10.08 -22.77
CA LYS A 435 1.77 -11.09 -23.47
C LYS A 435 1.77 -12.47 -22.78
N LYS A 436 2.72 -12.71 -21.88
CA LYS A 436 2.91 -14.03 -21.28
C LYS A 436 1.92 -14.20 -20.14
N SER A 437 1.01 -15.17 -20.29
CA SER A 437 0.13 -15.65 -19.22
C SER A 437 0.80 -15.67 -17.86
N GLY A 438 0.12 -15.14 -16.84
CA GLY A 438 0.62 -15.11 -15.47
C GLY A 438 1.57 -13.95 -15.17
N HIS A 439 1.80 -13.02 -16.11
CA HIS A 439 2.77 -11.92 -15.95
C HIS A 439 2.16 -10.54 -16.20
N GLN A 440 0.86 -10.48 -16.51
CA GLN A 440 0.12 -9.24 -16.61
C GLN A 440 -0.11 -8.66 -15.21
N LYS A 441 -0.40 -7.35 -15.15
CA LYS A 441 -0.53 -6.59 -13.91
C LYS A 441 -1.50 -5.42 -14.09
N ILE A 442 -1.78 -4.73 -12.99
CA ILE A 442 -2.33 -3.36 -13.03
C ILE A 442 -1.15 -2.40 -13.16
N CYS A 443 -1.06 -1.66 -14.25
CA CYS A 443 0.02 -0.68 -14.44
C CYS A 443 -0.35 0.43 -15.41
N PHE A 444 0.57 1.36 -15.67
CA PHE A 444 0.44 2.29 -16.80
C PHE A 444 0.84 1.64 -18.12
N GLY A 445 0.26 2.17 -19.19
CA GLY A 445 0.76 2.04 -20.55
C GLY A 445 0.59 3.36 -21.27
N SER A 446 1.18 3.48 -22.45
CA SER A 446 0.91 4.60 -23.35
C SER A 446 0.61 4.15 -24.77
N ILE A 447 0.00 5.05 -25.54
CA ILE A 447 -0.31 4.85 -26.96
C ILE A 447 -0.22 6.18 -27.69
N SER A 448 0.34 6.20 -28.90
CA SER A 448 0.31 7.39 -29.76
C SER A 448 -1.12 7.89 -29.95
N LYS A 449 -1.35 9.20 -29.79
CA LYS A 449 -2.68 9.82 -29.94
C LYS A 449 -3.27 9.63 -31.34
N ASN A 450 -2.42 9.40 -32.34
CA ASN A 450 -2.81 9.17 -33.72
C ASN A 450 -2.77 7.68 -34.12
N SER A 451 -2.67 6.77 -33.14
CA SER A 451 -2.62 5.34 -33.44
C SER A 451 -3.95 4.83 -33.98
N ASN A 452 -3.88 4.03 -35.06
CA ASN A 452 -5.02 3.29 -35.60
C ASN A 452 -5.50 2.16 -34.67
N ASP A 453 -4.76 1.88 -33.59
CA ASP A 453 -5.17 0.89 -32.59
C ASP A 453 -6.16 1.44 -31.56
N ILE A 454 -6.38 2.76 -31.52
CA ILE A 454 -7.44 3.37 -30.71
C ILE A 454 -8.77 3.14 -31.43
N PHE A 455 -9.63 2.29 -30.87
CA PHE A 455 -10.94 2.00 -31.46
C PHE A 455 -11.99 3.00 -31.00
N PHE A 456 -12.08 3.26 -29.69
CA PHE A 456 -12.99 4.26 -29.13
C PHE A 456 -12.37 4.95 -27.92
N ILE A 457 -12.77 6.21 -27.71
CA ILE A 457 -12.66 6.91 -26.44
C ILE A 457 -14.08 7.21 -25.97
N MET A 458 -14.42 6.73 -24.79
CA MET A 458 -15.79 6.60 -24.30
C MET A 458 -15.95 7.19 -22.91
N LYS A 459 -17.19 7.56 -22.56
CA LYS A 459 -17.59 7.95 -21.21
C LYS A 459 -19.03 7.55 -20.92
N PRO A 460 -19.48 7.53 -19.65
CA PRO A 460 -20.90 7.44 -19.34
C PRO A 460 -21.67 8.66 -19.89
N LYS A 461 -22.85 8.44 -20.48
CA LYS A 461 -23.72 9.52 -20.99
C LYS A 461 -24.06 10.58 -19.95
N LYS A 462 -24.20 10.16 -18.68
CA LYS A 462 -24.53 11.05 -17.56
C LYS A 462 -23.33 11.80 -17.00
N TYR A 463 -22.12 11.55 -17.51
CA TYR A 463 -20.91 12.22 -17.07
C TYR A 463 -20.56 13.40 -17.98
N THR A 464 -20.34 14.57 -17.39
CA THR A 464 -19.87 15.75 -18.11
C THR A 464 -18.47 16.09 -17.61
N PRO A 465 -17.41 15.83 -18.40
CA PRO A 465 -16.05 16.16 -18.01
C PRO A 465 -15.88 17.67 -17.81
N SER A 466 -15.27 18.04 -16.70
CA SER A 466 -14.88 19.42 -16.41
C SER A 466 -13.73 19.88 -17.32
N GLU A 467 -13.52 21.20 -17.41
CA GLU A 467 -12.41 21.75 -18.18
C GLU A 467 -11.03 21.34 -17.62
N ASP A 468 -10.95 21.03 -16.33
CA ASP A 468 -9.70 20.56 -15.73
C ASP A 468 -9.41 19.09 -16.07
N GLU A 469 -10.44 18.24 -16.18
CA GLU A 469 -10.27 16.86 -16.64
C GLU A 469 -9.83 16.77 -18.10
N LYS A 470 -10.17 17.77 -18.92
CA LYS A 470 -9.69 17.87 -20.31
C LYS A 470 -8.20 18.23 -20.37
N LYS A 471 -7.61 18.76 -19.29
CA LYS A 471 -6.17 19.05 -19.20
C LYS A 471 -5.45 17.79 -18.73
N LEU A 472 -4.92 17.02 -19.68
CA LEU A 472 -4.22 15.78 -19.39
C LEU A 472 -2.90 16.05 -18.64
N PRO A 473 -2.70 15.52 -17.43
CA PRO A 473 -1.44 15.65 -16.70
C PRO A 473 -0.32 14.86 -17.38
N LYS A 474 0.92 15.29 -17.13
CA LYS A 474 2.12 14.69 -17.73
C LYS A 474 2.64 13.52 -16.89
N TYR A 475 2.98 12.43 -17.56
CA TYR A 475 3.62 11.25 -16.97
C TYR A 475 4.87 10.84 -17.77
N ASP A 476 5.87 10.30 -17.06
CA ASP A 476 7.05 9.70 -17.68
C ASP A 476 6.79 8.25 -18.09
N VAL A 477 5.94 8.06 -19.12
CA VAL A 477 5.52 6.74 -19.63
C VAL A 477 5.53 6.75 -21.16
N ASP A 478 6.65 6.35 -21.75
CA ASP A 478 6.83 6.33 -23.21
C ASP A 478 6.69 4.96 -23.85
N ALA A 479 6.79 3.88 -23.07
CA ALA A 479 6.67 2.51 -23.56
C ALA A 479 5.24 2.24 -24.06
N GLU A 480 5.11 1.98 -25.36
CA GLU A 480 3.80 1.71 -25.96
C GLU A 480 3.33 0.32 -25.63
N ASN A 481 2.08 0.26 -25.20
CA ASN A 481 1.36 -0.98 -25.08
C ASN A 481 0.77 -1.36 -26.45
N SER A 482 0.78 -2.66 -26.74
CA SER A 482 0.31 -3.25 -28.00
C SER A 482 -0.40 -4.56 -27.73
N ALA A 483 -0.83 -5.24 -28.79
CA ALA A 483 -1.29 -6.65 -28.72
C ALA A 483 -0.24 -7.61 -28.10
N PHE A 484 1.03 -7.19 -27.97
CA PHE A 484 2.08 -7.99 -27.31
C PHE A 484 2.31 -7.63 -25.84
N SER A 485 1.56 -6.68 -25.29
CA SER A 485 1.61 -6.31 -23.87
C SER A 485 0.24 -6.35 -23.19
N SER A 486 -0.77 -6.84 -23.90
CA SER A 486 -2.10 -7.18 -23.42
C SER A 486 -2.42 -8.61 -23.88
N ARG A 487 -3.25 -9.33 -23.13
CA ARG A 487 -3.71 -10.67 -23.50
C ARG A 487 -5.07 -10.62 -24.17
#